data_AF-A0A4R2Q8H7-F1
#
_entry.id   AF-A0A4R2Q8H7-F1
#
_cell.length_a   1.000
_cell.length_b   1.000
_cell.length_c   1.000
_cell.angle_alpha   90.00
_cell.angle_beta   90.00
_cell.angle_gamma   90.00
#
_symmetry.space_group_name_H-M   'P 1'
#
loop_
_entity.id
_entity.type
_entity.pdbx_description
1 polymer ?
#
loop_
_entity_poly.entity_id
_entity_poly.type
_entity_poly.pdbx_seq_one_letter_code
_entity_poly.pdbx_strand_id
1 'polypeptide(L)'
;MSDTAPAPRAVLGWLGFATGAAALILTIVVFWAGPFAPKQTVGVTLGELAADIAKSAARSVAGQPQPDPVAPVRDIDDYLRIAVGVLAGLAIVLGVASVLRHEQKRAAASGIALGGLAVGFQLFTWAVMMAVGAFLIASVVYALRDTFGDVFGGLFGG
;
A
#
# COMPACT_ATOMS: atom_id res chain seq x y z
N MET A 1 35.25 -3.88 -43.28
CA MET A 1 33.77 -3.89 -43.30
C MET A 1 33.34 -4.72 -42.11
N SER A 2 32.90 -4.09 -41.03
CA SER A 2 32.45 -4.78 -39.82
C SER A 2 31.02 -5.23 -40.03
N ASP A 3 30.84 -6.50 -40.40
CA ASP A 3 29.56 -7.19 -40.34
C ASP A 3 29.15 -7.28 -38.86
N THR A 4 28.41 -6.28 -38.39
CA THR A 4 27.73 -6.38 -37.11
C THR A 4 26.55 -7.30 -37.32
N ALA A 5 26.64 -8.52 -36.78
CA ALA A 5 25.53 -9.46 -36.70
C ALA A 5 24.25 -8.74 -36.23
N PRO A 6 23.08 -9.01 -36.83
CA PRO A 6 21.85 -8.34 -36.45
C PRO A 6 21.57 -8.56 -34.97
N ALA A 7 21.38 -7.47 -34.24
CA ALA A 7 21.11 -7.52 -32.80
C ALA A 7 19.90 -8.43 -32.53
N PRO A 8 19.97 -9.33 -31.53
CA PRO A 8 18.83 -10.17 -31.17
C PRO A 8 17.58 -9.32 -30.92
N ARG A 9 16.44 -9.74 -31.49
CA ARG A 9 15.14 -9.08 -31.26
C ARG A 9 14.82 -9.13 -29.77
N ALA A 10 14.59 -7.96 -29.16
CA ALA A 10 14.38 -7.82 -27.72
C ALA A 10 12.91 -7.63 -27.34
N VAL A 11 12.02 -8.46 -27.89
CA VAL A 11 10.56 -8.24 -27.75
C VAL A 11 10.12 -8.38 -26.30
N LEU A 12 10.59 -9.41 -25.59
CA LEU A 12 10.24 -9.59 -24.17
C LEU A 12 10.87 -8.51 -23.31
N GLY A 13 12.11 -8.11 -23.62
CA GLY A 13 12.78 -7.01 -22.91
C GLY A 13 12.02 -5.69 -23.01
N TRP A 14 11.55 -5.33 -24.21
CA TRP A 14 10.75 -4.13 -24.42
C TRP A 14 9.35 -4.21 -23.81
N LEU A 15 8.71 -5.37 -23.84
CA LEU A 15 7.43 -5.59 -23.14
C LEU A 15 7.60 -5.48 -21.62
N GLY A 16 8.66 -6.07 -21.06
CA GLY A 16 9.00 -5.96 -19.65
C GLY A 16 9.28 -4.50 -19.24
N PHE A 17 10.03 -3.77 -20.05
CA PHE A 17 10.26 -2.33 -19.86
C PHE A 17 8.94 -1.53 -19.87
N ALA A 18 8.11 -1.70 -20.90
CA ALA A 18 6.86 -0.96 -21.03
C ALA A 18 5.91 -1.25 -19.87
N THR A 19 5.80 -2.53 -19.48
CA THR A 19 4.98 -2.97 -18.34
C THR A 19 5.51 -2.41 -17.02
N GLY A 20 6.83 -2.42 -16.81
CA GLY A 20 7.47 -1.88 -15.60
C GLY A 20 7.34 -0.37 -15.50
N ALA A 21 7.48 0.34 -16.63
CA ALA A 21 7.25 1.78 -16.69
C ALA A 21 5.79 2.13 -16.37
N ALA A 22 4.84 1.38 -16.93
CA ALA A 22 3.42 1.56 -16.62
C ALA A 22 3.11 1.31 -15.14
N ALA A 23 3.66 0.23 -14.56
CA ALA A 23 3.53 -0.07 -13.14
C ALA A 23 4.06 1.09 -12.28
N LEU A 24 5.27 1.58 -12.57
CA LEU A 24 5.89 2.65 -11.80
C LEU A 24 5.11 3.98 -11.92
N ILE A 25 4.71 4.36 -13.12
CA ILE A 25 3.90 5.57 -13.34
C ILE A 25 2.60 5.45 -12.56
N LEU A 26 1.91 4.32 -12.65
CA LEU A 26 0.66 4.10 -11.93
C LEU A 26 0.86 4.17 -10.42
N THR A 27 1.93 3.58 -9.88
CA THR A 27 2.30 3.68 -8.46
C THR A 27 2.42 5.15 -8.03
N ILE A 28 3.16 5.95 -8.79
CA ILE A 28 3.40 7.37 -8.49
C ILE A 28 2.09 8.15 -8.55
N VAL A 29 1.28 7.92 -9.58
CA VAL A 29 -0.02 8.59 -9.75
C VAL A 29 -0.96 8.30 -8.59
N VAL A 30 -1.13 7.02 -8.23
CA VAL A 30 -2.01 6.62 -7.12
C VAL A 30 -1.50 7.19 -5.80
N PHE A 31 -0.19 7.25 -5.60
CA PHE A 31 0.39 7.82 -4.39
C PHE A 31 0.15 9.34 -4.28
N TRP A 32 0.36 10.10 -5.36
CA TRP A 32 0.23 11.56 -5.34
C TRP A 32 -1.21 12.06 -5.46
N ALA A 33 -2.07 11.38 -6.20
CA ALA A 33 -3.46 11.78 -6.39
C ALA A 33 -4.31 11.61 -5.13
N GLY A 34 -3.88 10.75 -4.20
CA GLY A 34 -4.67 10.34 -3.06
C GLY A 34 -5.78 9.35 -3.44
N PRO A 35 -6.67 9.00 -2.49
CA PRO A 35 -7.76 8.07 -2.75
C PRO A 35 -8.75 8.66 -3.76
N PHE A 36 -9.05 7.89 -4.80
CA PHE A 36 -10.03 8.28 -5.82
C PHE A 36 -11.45 8.02 -5.34
N ALA A 37 -11.66 7.02 -4.49
CA ALA A 37 -12.96 6.77 -3.87
C ALA A 37 -13.19 7.73 -2.69
N PRO A 38 -14.41 8.25 -2.50
CA PRO A 38 -14.76 9.01 -1.30
C PRO A 38 -14.49 8.17 -0.05
N LYS A 39 -13.63 8.69 0.84
CA LYS A 39 -13.35 8.09 2.15
C LYS A 39 -14.04 8.92 3.22
N GLN A 40 -14.61 8.24 4.22
CA GLN A 40 -15.08 8.92 5.42
C GLN A 40 -13.90 9.59 6.15
N THR A 41 -14.19 10.67 6.88
CA THR A 41 -13.20 11.30 7.74
C THR A 41 -12.81 10.36 8.89
N VAL A 42 -11.53 10.37 9.27
CA VAL A 42 -10.98 9.52 10.33
C VAL A 42 -11.79 9.60 11.63
N GLY A 43 -12.26 10.80 12.02
CA GLY A 43 -13.07 10.98 13.23
C GLY A 43 -14.41 10.24 13.22
N VAL A 44 -15.10 10.22 12.07
CA VAL A 44 -16.36 9.47 11.90
C VAL A 44 -16.09 7.98 11.96
N THR A 45 -15.08 7.49 11.23
CA THR A 45 -14.73 6.07 11.23
C THR A 45 -14.31 5.57 12.62
N LEU A 46 -13.57 6.37 13.39
CA LEU A 46 -13.22 6.03 14.77
C LEU A 46 -14.45 6.03 15.69
N GLY A 47 -15.38 6.97 15.51
CA GLY A 47 -16.64 7.02 16.25
C GLY A 47 -17.54 5.82 15.97
N GLU A 48 -17.70 5.45 14.70
CA GLU A 48 -18.44 4.26 14.27
C GLU A 48 -17.82 2.99 14.85
N LEU A 49 -16.48 2.87 14.79
CA LEU A 49 -15.77 1.73 15.39
C LEU A 49 -16.00 1.63 16.91
N ALA A 50 -15.95 2.74 17.64
CA ALA A 50 -16.21 2.76 19.08
C ALA A 50 -17.66 2.34 19.41
N ALA A 51 -18.62 2.83 18.63
CA ALA A 51 -20.03 2.45 18.76
C ALA A 51 -20.24 0.96 18.47
N ASP A 52 -19.60 0.44 17.43
CA ASP A 52 -19.67 -0.97 17.05
C ASP A 52 -19.06 -1.88 18.12
N ILE A 53 -17.94 -1.49 18.73
CA ILE A 53 -17.34 -2.20 19.87
C ILE A 53 -18.30 -2.22 21.06
N ALA A 54 -18.87 -1.06 21.43
CA ALA A 54 -19.81 -0.96 22.55
C ALA A 54 -21.06 -1.82 22.33
N LYS A 55 -21.63 -1.77 21.12
CA LYS A 55 -22.79 -2.57 20.72
C LYS A 55 -22.47 -4.06 20.71
N SER A 56 -21.29 -4.44 20.21
CA SER A 56 -20.84 -5.82 20.17
C SER A 56 -20.62 -6.39 21.57
N ALA A 57 -20.06 -5.59 22.49
CA ALA A 57 -19.91 -5.96 23.90
C ALA A 57 -21.27 -6.13 24.58
N ALA A 58 -22.21 -5.19 24.37
CA ALA A 58 -23.56 -5.26 24.94
C ALA A 58 -24.32 -6.52 24.49
N ARG A 59 -24.25 -6.87 23.19
CA ARG A 59 -24.84 -8.11 22.65
C ARG A 59 -24.22 -9.37 23.23
N SER A 60 -22.90 -9.38 23.36
CA SER A 60 -22.16 -10.51 23.94
C SER A 60 -22.59 -10.77 25.39
N VAL A 61 -22.71 -9.71 26.20
CA VAL A 61 -23.20 -9.81 27.60
C VAL A 61 -24.66 -10.25 27.64
N ALA A 62 -25.48 -9.80 26.69
CA ALA A 62 -26.88 -10.21 26.57
C ALA A 62 -27.08 -11.61 25.97
N GLY A 63 -26.01 -12.33 25.60
CA GLY A 63 -26.09 -13.64 24.94
C GLY A 63 -26.74 -13.61 23.56
N GLN A 64 -26.82 -12.43 22.94
CA GLN A 64 -27.40 -12.27 21.61
C GLN A 64 -26.40 -12.70 20.52
N PRO A 65 -26.88 -13.27 19.41
CA PRO A 65 -26.03 -13.59 18.28
C PRO A 65 -25.41 -12.30 17.71
N GLN A 66 -24.15 -12.41 17.28
CA GLN A 66 -23.50 -11.33 16.56
C GLN A 66 -24.01 -11.28 15.11
N PRO A 67 -24.03 -10.09 14.49
CA PRO A 67 -24.35 -9.97 13.07
C PRO A 67 -23.39 -10.79 12.21
N ASP A 68 -23.91 -11.32 11.11
CA ASP A 68 -23.09 -12.05 10.15
C ASP A 68 -22.03 -11.13 9.50
N PRO A 69 -20.82 -11.65 9.22
CA PRO A 69 -19.80 -10.88 8.53
C PRO A 69 -20.27 -10.40 7.15
N VAL A 70 -20.24 -9.10 6.93
CA VAL A 70 -20.52 -8.50 5.62
C VAL A 70 -19.23 -8.40 4.83
N ALA A 71 -19.25 -8.86 3.57
CA ALA A 71 -18.11 -8.75 2.69
C ALA A 71 -17.78 -7.28 2.41
N PRO A 72 -16.51 -6.86 2.56
CA PRO A 72 -16.11 -5.50 2.18
C PRO A 72 -16.37 -5.24 0.71
N VAL A 73 -16.99 -4.09 0.41
CA VAL A 73 -17.16 -3.63 -0.97
C VAL A 73 -15.82 -3.12 -1.47
N ARG A 74 -15.33 -3.69 -2.59
CA ARG A 74 -14.10 -3.22 -3.22
C ARG A 74 -14.36 -1.93 -3.99
N ASP A 75 -13.46 -0.97 -3.83
CA ASP A 75 -13.51 0.28 -4.56
C ASP A 75 -12.41 0.38 -5.64
N ILE A 76 -12.39 1.50 -6.35
CA ILE A 76 -11.42 1.75 -7.42
C ILE A 76 -9.97 1.73 -6.91
N ASP A 77 -9.73 2.19 -5.67
CA ASP A 77 -8.39 2.22 -5.08
C ASP A 77 -7.88 0.79 -4.84
N ASP A 78 -8.76 -0.14 -4.45
CA ASP A 78 -8.42 -1.56 -4.32
C ASP A 78 -7.98 -2.17 -5.65
N TYR A 79 -8.72 -1.90 -6.73
CA TYR A 79 -8.37 -2.41 -8.06
C TYR A 79 -7.08 -1.80 -8.58
N LEU A 80 -6.83 -0.51 -8.33
CA LEU A 80 -5.58 0.16 -8.72
C LEU A 80 -4.38 -0.45 -7.99
N ARG A 81 -4.50 -0.74 -6.69
CA ARG A 81 -3.44 -1.42 -5.92
C ARG A 81 -3.12 -2.81 -6.48
N ILE A 82 -4.15 -3.59 -6.80
CA ILE A 82 -3.99 -4.91 -7.42
C ILE A 82 -3.32 -4.77 -8.79
N ALA A 83 -3.77 -3.83 -9.62
CA ALA A 83 -3.21 -3.59 -10.95
C ALA A 83 -1.73 -3.25 -10.90
N VAL A 84 -1.31 -2.35 -9.98
CA VAL A 84 0.10 -2.02 -9.80
C VAL A 84 0.92 -3.27 -9.43
N GLY A 85 0.45 -4.07 -8.46
CA GLY A 85 1.15 -5.28 -8.04
C GLY A 85 1.31 -6.30 -9.17
N VAL A 86 0.25 -6.52 -9.95
CA VAL A 86 0.26 -7.42 -11.11
C VAL A 86 1.21 -6.91 -12.19
N LEU A 87 1.14 -5.63 -12.55
CA LEU A 87 2.00 -5.05 -13.58
C LEU A 87 3.48 -5.09 -13.17
N ALA A 88 3.79 -4.75 -11.92
CA ALA A 88 5.16 -4.79 -11.42
C ALA A 88 5.72 -6.22 -11.42
N GLY A 89 4.92 -7.20 -10.98
CA GLY A 89 5.29 -8.61 -11.03
C GLY A 89 5.51 -9.11 -12.47
N LEU A 90 4.60 -8.78 -13.40
CA LEU A 90 4.74 -9.12 -14.81
C LEU A 90 5.99 -8.50 -15.44
N ALA A 91 6.31 -7.25 -15.12
CA ALA A 91 7.51 -6.57 -15.61
C ALA A 91 8.80 -7.31 -15.20
N ILE A 92 8.87 -7.76 -13.94
CA ILE A 92 9.99 -8.54 -13.42
C ILE A 92 10.08 -9.89 -14.15
N VAL A 93 8.96 -10.62 -14.28
CA VAL A 93 8.93 -11.93 -14.96
C VAL A 93 9.35 -11.81 -16.43
N LEU A 94 8.82 -10.82 -17.16
CA LEU A 94 9.18 -10.58 -18.56
C LEU A 94 10.65 -10.16 -18.70
N GLY A 95 11.13 -9.31 -17.80
CA GLY A 95 12.54 -8.93 -17.74
C GLY A 95 13.45 -10.14 -17.53
N VAL A 96 13.15 -11.00 -16.55
CA VAL A 96 13.92 -12.23 -16.31
C VAL A 96 13.84 -13.19 -17.51
N ALA A 97 12.65 -13.37 -18.10
CA ALA A 97 12.46 -14.22 -19.27
C ALA A 97 13.29 -13.72 -20.48
N SER A 98 13.43 -12.41 -20.66
CA SER A 98 14.26 -11.84 -21.72
C SER A 98 15.77 -12.07 -21.49
N VAL A 99 16.23 -12.10 -20.24
CA VAL A 99 17.61 -12.52 -19.90
C VAL A 99 17.82 -13.99 -20.25
N LEU A 100 16.88 -14.86 -19.86
CA LEU A 100 16.97 -16.30 -20.15
C LEU A 100 16.97 -16.60 -21.65
N ARG A 101 16.24 -15.81 -22.45
CA ARG A 101 16.22 -15.90 -23.92
C ARG A 101 17.42 -15.25 -24.61
N HIS A 102 18.40 -14.75 -23.84
CA HIS A 102 19.59 -14.08 -24.38
C HIS A 102 19.24 -12.86 -25.27
N GLU A 103 18.14 -12.18 -24.97
CA GLU A 103 17.76 -10.92 -25.61
C GLU A 103 18.68 -9.77 -25.14
N GLN A 104 18.43 -8.55 -25.65
CA GLN A 104 19.20 -7.38 -25.25
C GLN A 104 19.11 -7.12 -23.75
N LYS A 105 20.23 -7.36 -23.05
CA LYS A 105 20.35 -7.24 -21.58
C LYS A 105 19.94 -5.88 -21.02
N ARG A 106 20.09 -4.80 -21.81
CA ARG A 106 19.71 -3.44 -21.39
C ARG A 106 18.20 -3.30 -21.22
N ALA A 107 17.42 -3.78 -22.19
CA ALA A 107 15.96 -3.75 -22.11
C ALA A 107 15.47 -4.66 -20.98
N ALA A 108 16.05 -5.86 -20.86
CA ALA A 108 15.77 -6.80 -19.78
C ALA A 108 15.98 -6.19 -18.38
N ALA A 109 17.17 -5.62 -18.14
CA ALA A 109 17.53 -5.01 -16.86
C ALA A 109 16.61 -3.83 -16.52
N SER A 110 16.21 -3.03 -17.51
CA SER A 110 15.31 -1.91 -17.30
C SER A 110 13.91 -2.35 -16.85
N GLY A 111 13.34 -3.41 -17.43
CA GLY A 111 12.04 -3.95 -16.99
C GLY A 111 12.06 -4.47 -15.56
N ILE A 112 13.11 -5.22 -15.20
CA ILE A 112 13.31 -5.72 -13.82
C ILE A 112 13.47 -4.55 -12.85
N ALA A 113 14.33 -3.58 -13.18
CA ALA A 113 14.60 -2.44 -12.32
C ALA A 113 13.35 -1.59 -12.09
N LEU A 114 12.57 -1.31 -13.15
CA LEU A 114 11.34 -0.52 -13.05
C LEU A 114 10.25 -1.24 -12.24
N GLY A 115 10.03 -2.53 -12.50
CA GLY A 115 9.10 -3.33 -11.70
C GLY A 115 9.53 -3.43 -10.24
N GLY A 116 10.83 -3.65 -9.99
CA GLY A 116 11.41 -3.67 -8.66
C GLY A 116 11.28 -2.33 -7.93
N LEU A 117 11.48 -1.22 -8.64
CA LEU A 117 11.32 0.13 -8.07
C LEU A 117 9.86 0.43 -7.75
N ALA A 118 8.91 -0.01 -8.57
CA ALA A 118 7.48 0.12 -8.26
C ALA A 118 7.10 -0.60 -6.96
N VAL A 119 7.55 -1.85 -6.78
CA VAL A 119 7.34 -2.62 -5.54
C VAL A 119 8.07 -1.96 -4.36
N GLY A 120 9.33 -1.58 -4.57
CA GLY A 120 10.16 -0.95 -3.55
C GLY A 120 9.56 0.38 -3.05
N PHE A 121 9.01 1.19 -3.96
CA PHE A 121 8.32 2.43 -3.63
C PHE A 121 7.10 2.16 -2.74
N GLN A 122 6.27 1.16 -3.09
CA GLN A 122 5.12 0.80 -2.27
C GLN A 122 5.54 0.38 -0.85
N LEU A 123 6.54 -0.51 -0.74
CA LEU A 123 7.03 -0.97 0.56
C LEU A 123 7.62 0.17 1.38
N PHE A 124 8.38 1.07 0.74
CA PHE A 124 8.94 2.25 1.36
C PHE A 124 7.85 3.18 1.91
N THR A 125 6.83 3.49 1.10
CA THR A 125 5.69 4.30 1.53
C THR A 125 4.99 3.69 2.74
N TRP A 126 4.71 2.38 2.71
CA TRP A 126 4.10 1.69 3.84
C TRP A 126 4.95 1.77 5.11
N ALA A 127 6.27 1.56 4.99
CA ALA A 127 7.18 1.66 6.12
C ALA A 127 7.19 3.06 6.74
N VAL A 128 7.24 4.11 5.91
CA VAL A 128 7.18 5.50 6.36
C VAL A 128 5.84 5.81 7.04
N MET A 129 4.72 5.43 6.44
CA MET A 129 3.38 5.66 6.99
C MET A 129 3.18 4.95 8.33
N MET A 130 3.69 3.72 8.47
CA MET A 130 3.65 2.98 9.74
C MET A 130 4.52 3.64 10.81
N ALA A 131 5.71 4.10 10.47
CA ALA A 131 6.58 4.81 11.40
C ALA A 131 5.96 6.13 11.89
N VAL A 132 5.42 6.93 10.96
CA VAL A 132 4.70 8.17 11.28
C VAL A 132 3.46 7.88 12.12
N GLY A 133 2.66 6.87 11.75
CA GLY A 133 1.48 6.46 12.49
C GLY A 133 1.80 6.03 13.92
N ALA A 134 2.84 5.22 14.11
CA ALA A 134 3.30 4.79 15.43
C ALA A 134 3.75 5.98 16.29
N PHE A 135 4.50 6.92 15.68
CA PHE A 135 4.92 8.15 16.36
C PHE A 135 3.71 8.99 16.80
N LEU A 136 2.74 9.20 15.91
CA LEU A 136 1.51 9.95 16.23
C LEU A 136 0.72 9.32 17.37
N ILE A 137 0.55 7.98 17.35
CA ILE A 137 -0.14 7.27 18.43
C ILE A 137 0.62 7.44 19.76
N ALA A 138 1.96 7.27 19.75
CA ALA A 138 2.77 7.46 20.94
C ALA A 138 2.64 8.88 21.50
N SER A 139 2.66 9.90 20.65
CA SER A 139 2.46 11.30 21.05
C SER A 139 1.07 11.54 21.65
N VAL A 140 0.02 11.00 21.06
CA VAL A 140 -1.35 11.12 21.59
C VAL A 140 -1.49 10.43 22.95
N VAL A 141 -0.94 9.21 23.10
CA VAL A 141 -0.98 8.49 24.38
C VAL A 141 -0.21 9.24 25.46
N TYR A 142 0.95 9.81 25.11
CA TYR A 142 1.73 10.63 26.05
C TYR A 142 0.96 11.88 26.47
N ALA A 143 0.37 12.62 25.53
CA ALA A 143 -0.43 13.80 25.81
C ALA A 143 -1.67 13.49 26.68
N LEU A 144 -2.34 12.36 26.41
CA LEU A 144 -3.46 11.90 27.25
C LEU A 144 -2.99 11.54 28.66
N ARG A 145 -1.89 10.81 28.80
CA ARG A 145 -1.32 10.45 30.10
C ARG A 145 -0.99 11.69 30.93
N ASP A 146 -0.38 12.69 30.31
CA ASP A 146 -0.01 13.96 30.94
C ASP A 146 -1.26 14.70 31.42
N THR A 147 -2.24 14.88 30.52
CA THR A 147 -3.52 15.55 30.83
C THR A 147 -4.29 14.84 31.95
N PHE A 148 -4.42 13.51 31.90
CA PHE A 148 -5.08 12.75 32.97
C PHE A 148 -4.28 12.78 34.27
N GLY A 149 -2.94 12.75 34.19
CA GLY A 149 -2.05 12.89 35.34
C GLY A 149 -2.26 14.22 36.06
N ASP A 150 -2.34 15.32 35.33
CA ASP A 150 -2.59 16.65 35.88
C ASP A 150 -3.98 16.78 36.49
N VAL A 151 -5.02 16.29 35.79
CA VAL A 151 -6.41 16.38 36.26
C VAL A 151 -6.64 15.53 37.50
N PHE A 152 -6.18 14.28 37.53
CA PHE A 152 -6.36 13.39 38.68
C PHE A 152 -5.36 13.67 39.80
N GLY A 153 -4.11 14.02 39.48
CA GLY A 153 -3.09 14.39 40.45
C GLY A 153 -3.43 15.68 41.20
N GLY A 154 -4.00 16.67 40.50
CA GLY A 154 -4.50 17.91 41.12
C GLY A 154 -5.76 17.73 41.98
N LEU A 155 -6.56 16.68 41.74
CA LEU A 155 -7.79 16.39 42.50
C LEU A 155 -7.56 15.58 43.79
N PHE A 156 -6.49 14.79 43.88
CA PHE A 156 -6.20 13.94 45.05
C PHE A 156 -4.94 14.36 45.84
N GLY A 157 -4.26 15.44 45.42
CA GLY A 157 -3.02 15.93 46.01
C GLY A 157 -3.16 17.14 46.97
N GLY A 158 -4.38 17.46 47.43
CA GLY A 158 -4.67 18.52 48.41
C GLY A 158 -4.91 17.98 49.81
#